data_AF-A0A6M1KYL9-F1
#
_entry.id   AF-A0A6M1KYL9-F1
#
_cell.length_a   1.000
_cell.length_b   1.000
_cell.length_c   1.000
_cell.angle_alpha   90.00
_cell.angle_beta   90.00
_cell.angle_gamma   90.00
#
_symmetry.space_group_name_H-M   'P 1'
#
loop_
_entity.id
_entity.type
_entity.pdbx_description
1 polymer ?
#
loop_
_entity_poly.entity_id
_entity_poly.type
_entity_poly.pdbx_seq_one_letter_code
_entity_poly.pdbx_strand_id
1 'polypeptide(L)'
;MSNSKKNSKSKKNVATAQQVTEYIKGQPKDVQEQVAKELIARRVESMQYSGPIPHPKLLKEFNDVIPSGADRIMKMAEEQSAHRMELEKMVVKANNRDSLIGVIIAGIIAVISILGSLVLIYHNKNIQGFSVLLGTLGTLLAVFFKGKSRDDQELDKTGTE
;
A
#
# COMPACT_ATOMS: atom_id res chain seq x y z
N MET A 1 1.09 24.80 41.45
CA MET A 1 2.20 24.02 42.05
C MET A 1 2.45 22.74 41.25
N SER A 2 3.41 22.70 40.31
CA SER A 2 3.97 21.42 39.79
C SER A 2 5.17 21.67 38.85
N ASN A 3 6.32 22.12 39.37
CA ASN A 3 7.54 22.27 38.55
C ASN A 3 8.78 21.56 39.14
N SER A 4 8.60 20.66 40.10
CA SER A 4 9.72 19.99 40.79
C SER A 4 10.14 18.64 40.16
N LYS A 5 9.23 17.93 39.47
CA LYS A 5 9.50 16.56 38.96
C LYS A 5 10.32 16.48 37.66
N LYS A 6 10.40 17.55 36.85
CA LYS A 6 11.10 17.52 35.54
C LYS A 6 12.62 17.69 35.66
N ASN A 7 13.09 18.38 36.70
CA ASN A 7 14.49 18.72 36.90
C ASN A 7 15.33 17.56 37.50
N SER A 8 14.69 16.57 38.15
CA SER A 8 15.42 15.42 38.74
C SER A 8 15.74 14.30 37.75
N LYS A 9 14.89 14.08 36.73
CA LYS A 9 15.13 13.08 35.67
C LYS A 9 16.24 13.51 34.70
N SER A 10 16.31 14.79 34.36
CA SER A 10 17.39 15.33 33.50
C SER A 10 18.76 15.23 34.18
N LYS A 11 18.87 15.53 35.48
CA LYS A 11 20.14 15.39 36.24
C LYS A 11 20.60 13.94 36.40
N LYS A 12 19.70 12.98 36.65
CA LYS A 12 20.05 11.55 36.73
C LYS A 12 20.62 11.02 35.41
N ASN A 13 20.02 11.37 34.28
CA ASN A 13 20.46 10.91 32.96
C ASN A 13 21.82 11.48 32.55
N VAL A 14 22.14 12.71 32.98
CA VAL A 14 23.43 13.35 32.72
C VAL A 14 24.54 12.71 33.57
N ALA A 15 24.27 12.39 34.84
CA ALA A 15 25.23 11.70 35.72
C ALA A 15 25.55 10.28 35.22
N THR A 16 24.56 9.53 34.74
CA THR A 16 24.77 8.20 34.13
C THR A 16 25.54 8.29 32.81
N ALA A 17 25.27 9.30 31.97
CA ALA A 17 26.00 9.50 30.72
C ALA A 17 27.48 9.85 30.95
N GLN A 18 27.77 10.65 31.98
CA GLN A 18 29.15 10.99 32.37
C GLN A 18 29.91 9.76 32.84
N GLN A 19 29.30 8.94 33.71
CA GLN A 19 29.90 7.69 34.18
C GLN A 19 30.20 6.73 33.01
N VAL A 20 29.22 6.51 32.11
CA VAL A 20 29.41 5.65 30.93
C VAL A 20 30.53 6.17 30.01
N THR A 21 30.64 7.49 29.84
CA THR A 21 31.72 8.09 29.03
C THR A 21 33.09 7.90 29.67
N GLU A 22 33.17 7.97 30.99
CA GLU A 22 34.41 7.77 31.76
C GLU A 22 34.86 6.31 31.72
N TYR A 23 33.92 5.35 31.83
CA TYR A 23 34.19 3.92 31.63
C TYR A 23 34.66 3.60 30.21
N ILE A 24 34.10 4.22 29.17
CA ILE A 24 34.53 4.01 27.78
C ILE A 24 35.95 4.55 27.56
N LYS A 25 36.31 5.70 28.13
CA LYS A 25 37.66 6.28 28.02
C LYS A 25 38.76 5.42 28.67
N GLY A 26 38.41 4.61 29.67
CA GLY A 26 39.33 3.68 30.34
C GLY A 26 39.58 2.36 29.60
N GLN A 27 38.85 2.09 28.52
CA GLN A 27 38.99 0.86 27.73
C GLN A 27 40.07 1.00 26.64
N PRO A 28 40.65 -0.11 26.16
CA PRO A 28 41.60 -0.08 25.04
C PRO A 28 40.93 0.44 23.74
N LYS A 29 41.74 1.02 22.84
CA LYS A 29 41.28 1.84 21.69
C LYS A 29 40.35 1.08 20.73
N ASP A 30 40.55 -0.22 20.60
CA ASP A 30 39.75 -1.17 19.82
C ASP A 30 38.31 -1.28 20.35
N VAL A 31 38.14 -1.36 21.67
CA VAL A 31 36.81 -1.42 22.32
C VAL A 31 36.10 -0.07 22.23
N GLN A 32 36.83 1.04 22.32
CA GLN A 32 36.28 2.38 22.15
C GLN A 32 35.69 2.57 20.75
N GLU A 33 36.41 2.13 19.72
CA GLU A 33 35.97 2.25 18.33
C GLU A 33 34.74 1.39 18.04
N GLN A 34 34.69 0.15 18.58
CA GLN A 34 33.52 -0.73 18.47
C GLN A 34 32.28 -0.13 19.14
N VAL A 35 32.41 0.36 20.38
CA VAL A 35 31.31 0.98 21.11
C VAL A 35 30.85 2.27 20.42
N ALA A 36 31.76 3.08 19.89
CA ALA A 36 31.40 4.28 19.13
C ALA A 36 30.61 3.93 17.86
N LYS A 37 31.04 2.92 17.10
CA LYS A 37 30.34 2.43 15.91
C LYS A 37 28.93 1.94 16.24
N GLU A 38 28.81 1.15 17.30
CA GLU A 38 27.54 0.60 17.77
C GLU A 38 26.57 1.69 18.25
N LEU A 39 27.06 2.67 19.01
CA LEU A 39 26.26 3.81 19.48
C LEU A 39 25.79 4.70 18.32
N ILE A 40 26.64 4.94 17.32
CA ILE A 40 26.28 5.70 16.12
C ILE A 40 25.24 4.92 15.31
N ALA A 41 25.46 3.63 15.07
CA ALA A 41 24.52 2.78 14.35
C ALA A 41 23.13 2.78 15.01
N ARG A 42 23.08 2.58 16.33
CA ARG A 42 21.82 2.55 17.09
C ARG A 42 21.15 3.92 17.18
N ARG A 43 21.91 5.02 17.20
CA ARG A 43 21.37 6.39 17.13
C ARG A 43 20.73 6.66 15.78
N VAL A 44 21.38 6.26 14.69
CA VAL A 44 20.87 6.39 13.31
C VAL A 44 19.60 5.57 13.15
N GLU A 45 19.59 4.33 13.63
CA GLU A 45 18.43 3.44 13.62
C GLU A 45 17.24 4.04 14.40
N SER A 46 17.49 4.66 15.56
CA SER A 46 16.45 5.35 16.35
C SER A 46 15.88 6.62 15.71
N MET A 47 16.57 7.18 14.71
CA MET A 47 16.16 8.38 13.97
C MET A 47 15.50 8.05 12.63
N GLN A 48 15.52 6.78 12.20
CA GLN A 48 14.74 6.32 11.05
C GLN A 48 13.26 6.25 11.46
N TYR A 49 12.54 7.31 11.13
CA TYR A 49 11.09 7.31 11.16
C TYR A 49 10.58 7.19 9.72
N SER A 50 9.76 6.18 9.46
CA SER A 50 9.06 5.99 8.19
C SER A 50 7.57 6.11 8.43
N GLY A 51 6.95 7.11 7.81
CA GLY A 51 5.53 7.39 7.94
C GLY A 51 5.20 8.79 7.46
N PRO A 52 3.91 9.05 7.15
CA PRO A 52 3.48 10.34 6.60
C PRO A 52 3.58 11.51 7.60
N ILE A 53 3.74 11.22 8.90
CA ILE A 53 3.74 12.21 9.97
C ILE A 53 5.04 12.08 10.77
N PRO A 54 5.86 13.12 10.92
CA PRO A 54 7.12 13.01 11.66
C PRO A 54 6.89 12.71 13.15
N HIS A 55 7.91 12.13 13.81
CA HIS A 55 7.82 11.75 15.22
C HIS A 55 7.34 12.94 16.10
N PRO A 56 6.48 12.74 17.13
CA PRO A 56 5.89 13.82 17.92
C PRO A 56 6.87 14.82 18.52
N LYS A 57 8.07 14.35 18.87
CA LYS A 57 9.16 15.20 19.36
C LYS A 57 9.65 16.19 18.29
N LEU A 58 9.75 15.74 17.04
CA LEU A 58 10.17 16.56 15.89
C LEU A 58 9.06 17.56 15.49
N LEU A 59 7.79 17.15 15.54
CA LEU A 59 6.65 18.06 15.32
C LEU A 59 6.69 19.26 16.26
N LYS A 60 7.05 19.04 17.52
CA LYS A 60 7.20 20.12 18.49
C LYS A 60 8.33 21.08 18.10
N GLU A 61 9.48 20.54 17.69
CA GLU A 61 10.62 21.33 17.21
C GLU A 61 10.26 22.14 15.95
N PHE A 62 9.46 21.60 15.03
CA PHE A 62 8.95 22.35 13.87
C PHE A 62 8.09 23.55 14.27
N ASN A 63 7.27 23.41 15.31
CA ASN A 63 6.44 24.51 15.79
C ASN A 63 7.24 25.60 16.51
N ASP A 64 8.37 25.22 17.10
CA ASP A 64 9.31 26.14 17.76
C ASP A 64 10.13 26.95 16.73
N VAL A 65 10.41 26.37 15.55
CA VAL A 65 11.16 27.03 14.45
C VAL A 65 10.24 27.81 13.51
N ILE A 66 9.08 27.25 13.19
CA ILE A 66 8.11 27.83 12.26
C ILE A 66 6.77 27.97 12.99
N PRO A 67 6.17 29.17 13.05
CA PRO A 67 4.83 29.35 13.62
C PRO A 67 3.83 28.39 12.95
N SER A 68 3.11 27.62 13.76
CA SER A 68 2.16 26.58 13.31
C SER A 68 2.77 25.53 12.38
N GLY A 69 4.08 25.29 12.45
CA GLY A 69 4.79 24.33 11.59
C GLY A 69 4.27 22.90 11.72
N ALA A 70 3.94 22.46 12.94
CA ALA A 70 3.37 21.15 13.18
C ALA A 70 2.02 20.96 12.46
N ASP A 71 1.14 21.95 12.55
CA ASP A 71 -0.20 21.93 11.94
C ASP A 71 -0.11 21.87 10.41
N ARG A 72 0.81 22.64 9.80
CA ARG A 72 1.04 22.60 8.35
C ARG A 72 1.52 21.23 7.86
N ILE A 73 2.36 20.54 8.64
CA ILE A 73 2.83 19.19 8.31
C ILE A 73 1.69 18.17 8.43
N MET A 74 0.90 18.25 9.50
CA MET A 74 -0.26 17.36 9.68
C MET A 74 -1.27 17.55 8.55
N LYS A 75 -1.60 18.80 8.22
CA LYS A 75 -2.51 19.12 7.11
C LYS A 75 -1.98 18.61 5.77
N MET A 76 -0.68 18.76 5.51
CA MET A 76 -0.07 18.19 4.31
C MET A 76 -0.22 16.67 4.26
N ALA A 77 0.00 15.96 5.37
CA ALA A 77 -0.18 14.52 5.44
C ALA A 77 -1.65 14.09 5.23
N GLU A 78 -2.61 14.84 5.79
CA GLU A 78 -4.05 14.64 5.59
C GLU A 78 -4.46 14.84 4.12
N GLU A 79 -4.01 15.93 3.50
CA GLU A 79 -4.28 16.24 2.09
C GLU A 79 -3.71 15.17 1.16
N GLN A 80 -2.47 14.72 1.42
CA GLN A 80 -1.85 13.62 0.66
C GLN A 80 -2.62 12.30 0.83
N SER A 81 -3.09 12.00 2.05
CA SER A 81 -3.89 10.81 2.31
C SER A 81 -5.24 10.88 1.61
N ALA A 82 -5.91 12.02 1.67
CA ALA A 82 -7.19 12.27 0.99
C ALA A 82 -7.05 12.14 -0.53
N HIS A 83 -5.99 12.73 -1.11
CA HIS A 83 -5.70 12.62 -2.53
C HIS A 83 -5.44 11.17 -2.96
N ARG A 84 -4.66 10.41 -2.17
CA ARG A 84 -4.42 8.98 -2.43
C ARG A 84 -5.73 8.19 -2.38
N MET A 85 -6.58 8.41 -1.39
CA MET A 85 -7.90 7.78 -1.29
C MET A 85 -8.80 8.14 -2.47
N GLU A 86 -8.72 9.37 -2.98
CA GLU A 86 -9.48 9.81 -4.16
C GLU A 86 -9.02 9.08 -5.43
N LEU A 87 -7.70 9.00 -5.64
CA LEU A 87 -7.12 8.24 -6.76
C LEU A 87 -7.51 6.76 -6.69
N GLU A 88 -7.41 6.13 -5.52
CA GLU A 88 -7.84 4.74 -5.31
C GLU A 88 -9.32 4.55 -5.68
N LYS A 89 -10.21 5.45 -5.22
CA LYS A 89 -11.64 5.41 -5.60
C LYS A 89 -11.86 5.58 -7.09
N MET A 90 -11.15 6.49 -7.74
CA MET A 90 -11.27 6.72 -9.19
C MET A 90 -10.80 5.49 -9.98
N VAL A 91 -9.69 4.86 -9.59
CA VAL A 91 -9.18 3.64 -10.23
C VAL A 91 -10.17 2.49 -10.07
N VAL A 92 -10.69 2.25 -8.85
CA VAL A 92 -11.71 1.21 -8.62
C VAL A 92 -12.96 1.46 -9.45
N LYS A 93 -13.43 2.71 -9.51
CA LYS A 93 -14.61 3.07 -10.29
C LYS A 93 -14.39 2.90 -11.80
N ALA A 94 -13.21 3.28 -12.31
CA ALA A 94 -12.84 3.11 -13.70
C ALA A 94 -12.76 1.62 -14.07
N ASN A 95 -12.05 0.82 -13.27
CA ASN A 95 -11.92 -0.63 -13.48
C ASN A 95 -13.29 -1.33 -13.47
N ASN A 96 -14.18 -0.99 -12.53
CA ASN A 96 -15.53 -1.57 -12.48
C ASN A 96 -16.35 -1.22 -13.72
N ARG A 97 -16.28 0.03 -14.18
CA ARG A 97 -17.00 0.47 -15.38
C ARG A 97 -16.48 -0.23 -16.62
N ASP A 98 -15.17 -0.32 -16.78
CA ASP A 98 -14.54 -0.92 -17.96
C ASP A 98 -14.82 -2.43 -18.01
N SER A 99 -14.79 -3.11 -16.87
CA SER A 99 -15.22 -4.51 -16.73
C SER A 99 -16.68 -4.71 -17.15
N LEU A 100 -17.59 -3.86 -16.65
CA LEU A 100 -19.01 -3.95 -16.96
C LEU A 100 -19.31 -3.68 -18.44
N ILE A 101 -18.64 -2.69 -19.05
CA ILE A 101 -18.75 -2.41 -20.49
C ILE A 101 -18.25 -3.61 -21.31
N GLY A 102 -17.12 -4.21 -20.92
CA GLY A 102 -16.59 -5.41 -21.57
C GLY A 102 -17.57 -6.58 -21.54
N VAL A 103 -18.21 -6.84 -20.39
CA VAL A 103 -19.23 -7.88 -20.24
C VAL A 103 -20.47 -7.59 -21.09
N ILE A 104 -20.93 -6.33 -21.15
CA ILE A 104 -22.07 -5.95 -21.99
C ILE A 104 -21.77 -6.16 -23.48
N ILE A 105 -20.61 -5.71 -23.96
CA ILE A 105 -20.23 -5.88 -25.37
C ILE A 105 -20.10 -7.36 -25.71
N ALA A 106 -19.47 -8.16 -24.84
CA ALA A 106 -19.39 -9.61 -25.02
C ALA A 106 -20.78 -10.27 -25.06
N GLY A 107 -21.70 -9.84 -24.19
CA GLY A 107 -23.08 -10.30 -24.18
C GLY A 107 -23.83 -9.98 -25.48
N ILE A 108 -23.65 -8.77 -26.03
CA ILE A 108 -24.25 -8.36 -27.32
C ILE A 108 -23.72 -9.25 -28.45
N ILE A 109 -22.41 -9.47 -28.52
CA ILE A 109 -21.79 -10.33 -29.54
C ILE A 109 -22.31 -11.77 -29.43
N ALA A 110 -22.46 -12.29 -28.21
CA ALA A 110 -23.01 -13.62 -27.98
C ALA A 110 -24.46 -13.73 -28.49
N VAL A 111 -25.32 -12.75 -28.18
CA VAL A 111 -26.71 -12.72 -28.65
C VAL A 111 -26.77 -12.65 -30.18
N ILE A 112 -25.98 -11.78 -30.82
CA ILE A 112 -25.92 -11.67 -32.28
C ILE A 112 -25.48 -13.01 -32.90
N SER A 113 -24.51 -13.68 -32.30
CA SER A 113 -23.99 -14.95 -32.81
C SER A 113 -25.01 -16.09 -32.68
N ILE A 114 -25.79 -16.11 -31.60
CA ILE A 114 -26.89 -17.08 -31.41
C ILE A 114 -27.99 -16.84 -32.44
N LEU A 115 -28.41 -15.58 -32.63
CA LEU A 115 -29.42 -15.22 -33.64
C LEU A 115 -28.95 -15.57 -35.06
N GLY A 116 -27.69 -15.26 -35.39
CA GLY A 116 -27.09 -15.63 -36.68
C GLY A 116 -27.07 -17.14 -36.90
N SER A 117 -26.75 -17.92 -35.85
CA SER A 117 -26.78 -19.38 -35.90
C SER A 117 -28.19 -19.92 -36.18
N LEU A 118 -29.21 -19.37 -35.52
CA LEU A 118 -30.62 -19.74 -35.74
C LEU A 118 -31.07 -19.45 -37.18
N VAL A 119 -30.71 -18.28 -37.72
CA VAL A 119 -31.01 -17.92 -39.12
C VAL A 119 -30.33 -18.89 -40.09
N LEU A 120 -29.07 -19.28 -39.84
CA LEU A 120 -28.37 -20.26 -40.67
C LEU A 120 -29.06 -21.63 -40.66
N ILE A 121 -29.48 -22.10 -39.50
CA ILE A 121 -30.23 -23.36 -39.34
C ILE A 121 -31.55 -23.28 -40.10
N TYR A 122 -32.28 -22.16 -39.97
CA TYR A 122 -33.55 -21.95 -40.69
C TYR A 122 -33.39 -22.02 -42.22
N HIS A 123 -32.27 -21.56 -42.76
CA HIS A 123 -31.94 -21.65 -44.19
C HIS A 123 -31.32 -22.99 -44.62
N ASN A 124 -31.55 -24.09 -43.88
CA ASN A 124 -31.00 -25.43 -44.12
C ASN A 124 -29.46 -25.52 -44.11
N LYS A 125 -28.75 -24.52 -43.58
CA LYS A 125 -27.28 -24.56 -43.38
C LYS A 125 -26.95 -25.11 -41.99
N ASN A 126 -27.44 -26.31 -41.72
CA ASN A 126 -27.41 -26.92 -40.39
C ASN A 126 -25.99 -27.08 -39.84
N ILE A 127 -25.04 -27.57 -40.65
CA ILE A 127 -23.65 -27.80 -40.21
C ILE A 127 -22.96 -26.47 -39.84
N GLN A 128 -23.17 -25.43 -40.64
CA GLN A 128 -22.58 -24.11 -40.40
C GLN A 128 -23.25 -23.41 -39.20
N GLY A 129 -24.58 -23.54 -39.04
CA GLY A 129 -25.28 -22.96 -37.90
C GLY A 129 -24.90 -23.64 -36.58
N PHE A 130 -24.75 -24.96 -36.58
CA PHE A 130 -24.37 -25.73 -35.38
C PHE A 130 -22.91 -25.46 -34.97
N SER A 131 -21.99 -25.29 -35.94
CA SER A 131 -20.58 -24.99 -35.63
C SER A 131 -20.41 -23.61 -34.99
N VAL A 132 -21.15 -22.59 -35.46
CA VAL A 132 -21.14 -21.25 -34.86
C VAL A 132 -21.73 -21.30 -33.44
N LEU A 133 -22.83 -22.03 -33.24
CA LEU A 133 -23.46 -22.16 -31.93
C LEU A 133 -22.55 -22.87 -30.91
N LEU A 134 -21.91 -23.99 -31.29
CA LEU A 134 -20.95 -24.68 -30.43
C LEU A 134 -19.69 -23.83 -30.17
N GLY A 135 -19.18 -23.14 -31.19
CA GLY A 135 -18.01 -22.26 -31.06
C GLY A 135 -18.24 -21.09 -30.10
N THR A 136 -19.42 -20.46 -30.18
CA THR A 136 -19.81 -19.37 -29.28
C THR A 136 -19.97 -19.85 -27.84
N LEU A 137 -20.61 -21.01 -27.63
CA LEU A 137 -20.73 -21.63 -26.30
C LEU A 137 -19.36 -21.98 -25.71
N GLY A 138 -18.48 -22.60 -26.52
CA GLY A 138 -17.11 -22.93 -26.11
C GLY A 138 -16.31 -21.70 -25.71
N THR A 139 -16.44 -20.61 -26.46
CA THR A 139 -15.77 -19.34 -26.16
C THR A 139 -16.29 -18.73 -24.86
N LEU A 140 -17.62 -18.75 -24.62
CA LEU A 140 -18.22 -18.23 -23.40
C LEU A 140 -17.75 -19.01 -22.17
N LEU A 141 -17.72 -20.33 -22.26
CA LEU A 141 -17.18 -21.20 -21.19
C LEU A 141 -15.69 -20.93 -20.95
N ALA A 142 -14.89 -20.78 -22.01
CA ALA A 142 -13.46 -20.49 -21.89
C ALA A 142 -13.19 -19.15 -21.19
N VAL A 143 -13.96 -18.10 -21.52
CA VAL A 143 -13.88 -16.80 -20.85
C VAL A 143 -14.28 -16.91 -19.39
N PHE A 144 -15.36 -17.65 -19.08
CA PHE A 144 -15.83 -17.86 -17.72
C PHE A 144 -14.82 -18.59 -16.84
N PHE A 145 -14.26 -19.71 -17.33
CA PHE A 145 -13.22 -20.45 -16.60
C PHE A 145 -11.94 -19.63 -16.41
N LYS A 146 -11.50 -18.88 -17.44
CA LYS A 146 -10.33 -18.01 -17.34
C LYS A 146 -10.54 -16.86 -16.34
N GLY A 147 -11.78 -16.36 -16.21
CA GLY A 147 -12.15 -15.41 -15.16
C GLY A 147 -12.00 -16.02 -13.77
N LYS A 148 -12.60 -17.18 -13.54
CA LYS A 148 -12.54 -17.89 -12.25
C LYS A 148 -11.11 -18.18 -11.80
N SER A 149 -10.24 -18.65 -12.69
CA SER A 149 -8.84 -18.94 -12.33
C SER A 149 -8.02 -17.71 -11.95
N ARG A 150 -8.44 -16.49 -12.32
CA ARG A 150 -7.77 -15.26 -11.90
C ARG A 150 -8.17 -14.89 -10.47
N ASP A 151 -9.44 -15.02 -10.13
CA ASP A 151 -9.94 -14.77 -8.78
C ASP A 151 -9.26 -15.71 -7.78
N ASP A 152 -9.15 -17.00 -8.10
CA ASP A 152 -8.49 -18.00 -7.25
C ASP A 152 -6.99 -17.67 -7.03
N GLN A 153 -6.29 -17.17 -8.07
CA GLN A 153 -4.87 -16.78 -7.96
C GLN A 153 -4.63 -15.49 -7.16
N GLU A 154 -5.59 -14.57 -7.12
CA GLU A 154 -5.49 -13.35 -6.31
C GLU A 154 -5.72 -13.65 -4.83
N LEU A 155 -6.62 -14.60 -4.51
CA LEU A 155 -6.87 -15.03 -3.14
C LEU A 155 -5.66 -15.75 -2.51
N ASP A 156 -4.98 -16.62 -3.27
CA ASP A 156 -3.79 -17.34 -2.78
C ASP A 156 -2.61 -16.39 -2.49
N LYS A 157 -2.38 -15.37 -3.33
CA LYS A 157 -1.29 -14.41 -3.12
C LYS A 157 -1.49 -13.54 -1.89
N THR A 158 -2.74 -13.18 -1.59
CA THR A 158 -3.08 -12.33 -0.45
C THR A 158 -3.07 -13.11 0.87
N GLY A 159 -3.16 -14.45 0.84
CA GLY A 159 -3.07 -15.31 2.01
C GLY A 159 -1.65 -15.74 2.41
N THR A 160 -0.64 -15.45 1.58
CA THR A 160 0.76 -15.86 1.79
C THR A 160 1.70 -14.72 2.21
N GLU A 161 1.21 -13.49 2.33
CA GLU A 161 1.97 -12.32 2.84
C GLU A 161 1.70 -12.00 4.31
#